data_AF-A0A7X4DVA0-F1
#
_entry.id   AF-A0A7X4DVA0-F1
#
_cell.length_a   1.000
_cell.length_b   1.000
_cell.length_c   1.000
_cell.angle_alpha   90.00
_cell.angle_beta   90.00
_cell.angle_gamma   90.00
#
_symmetry.space_group_name_H-M   'P 1'
#
loop_
_entity.id
_entity.type
_entity.pdbx_description
1 polymer ?
#
loop_
_entity_poly.entity_id
_entity_poly.type
_entity_poly.pdbx_seq_one_letter_code
_entity_poly.pdbx_strand_id
1 'polypeptide(L)'
;EDTVLPPSNPNVTPWDSLTPDQQLVANRLQEAFAAMLDHTDVQIGRLLEYIEQTGQLDNTLIVLTSDNGASDAGGPLGTVNWLRGMNGLDIESYNLENVDEIGGPRSHTNYPSGWAQAGNTPLRWYKQFLHAGGIRAPLVFHWPDRIREGGLRHQFHHVTDVTPTVLDLLGIEAPAVFEGIPQLPVAGESMAYTFEEPDAPTRKVTQHFELNGHRSIWHQGWKAVTLHTVGDDFQTEPWELYHLDEDYSESYDLAQEEPERLQELIARWWAEAGLHGVLPLEQGGPASSFHNVPPGSPQDRTTFTYSQGMAHVPTVAAVDVRNRSHRIRADIVREGAGEGVILAHGGYAGGYALYVRDNRLVYEQNCGDDHTRIISDEDLPTRASVEFSFTKTGENRGVGVLTVDGRESARGDLPRMLGGLFTIEGLDVGQDTATPVSDQYEAPFPFSGAIESIVIEVDDDQALDPAQLAEAEEAQQ
;
A
#
# COMPACT_ATOMS: atom_id res chain seq x y z
N GLU A 1 28.43 17.06 5.99
CA GLU A 1 29.71 16.37 6.22
C GLU A 1 29.92 16.05 7.71
N ASP A 2 29.42 16.86 8.64
CA ASP A 2 29.52 16.60 10.09
C ASP A 2 28.29 15.92 10.73
N THR A 3 27.31 15.50 9.92
CA THR A 3 26.10 14.83 10.43
C THR A 3 26.45 13.48 11.03
N VAL A 4 26.09 13.27 12.29
CA VAL A 4 26.24 11.97 12.96
C VAL A 4 25.16 11.03 12.46
N LEU A 5 25.55 9.80 12.14
CA LEU A 5 24.60 8.78 11.70
C LEU A 5 23.91 8.18 12.94
N PRO A 6 22.58 7.98 12.90
CA PRO A 6 21.90 7.26 13.95
C PRO A 6 22.40 5.81 13.99
N PRO A 7 22.23 5.10 15.12
CA PRO A 7 22.50 3.67 15.16
C PRO A 7 21.67 2.93 14.11
N SER A 8 22.13 1.75 13.70
CA SER A 8 21.32 0.88 12.83
C SER A 8 19.93 0.66 13.42
N ASN A 9 18.91 0.73 12.58
CA ASN A 9 17.57 0.38 13.01
C ASN A 9 17.56 -1.09 13.48
N PRO A 10 16.69 -1.45 14.43
CA PRO A 10 16.47 -2.85 14.80
C PRO A 10 16.19 -3.72 13.56
N ASN A 11 16.52 -5.01 13.63
CA ASN A 11 16.26 -6.02 12.59
C ASN A 11 16.98 -5.83 11.23
N VAL A 12 17.78 -4.79 11.05
CA VAL A 12 18.64 -4.66 9.86
C VAL A 12 19.84 -5.60 9.96
N THR A 13 19.91 -6.58 9.06
CA THR A 13 21.04 -7.51 8.99
C THR A 13 22.26 -6.83 8.34
N PRO A 14 23.43 -6.80 8.99
CA PRO A 14 24.62 -6.19 8.39
C PRO A 14 25.01 -6.87 7.07
N TRP A 15 25.36 -6.08 6.06
CA TRP A 15 25.71 -6.57 4.71
C TRP A 15 26.76 -7.69 4.72
N ASP A 16 27.83 -7.51 5.51
CA ASP A 16 28.94 -8.47 5.61
C ASP A 16 28.57 -9.78 6.33
N SER A 17 27.38 -9.85 6.94
CA SER A 17 26.86 -11.06 7.59
C SER A 17 25.90 -11.88 6.70
N LEU A 18 25.46 -11.30 5.57
CA LEU A 18 24.63 -12.01 4.60
C LEU A 18 25.41 -13.11 3.89
N THR A 19 24.74 -14.21 3.55
CA THR A 19 25.31 -15.24 2.68
C THR A 19 25.43 -14.72 1.24
N PRO A 20 26.28 -15.34 0.38
CA PRO A 20 26.35 -14.96 -1.03
C PRO A 20 25.00 -15.00 -1.76
N ASP A 21 24.14 -15.97 -1.42
CA ASP A 21 22.80 -16.11 -2.02
C ASP A 21 21.87 -14.99 -1.54
N GLN A 22 21.91 -14.63 -0.26
CA GLN A 22 21.16 -13.48 0.27
C GLN A 22 21.64 -12.16 -0.34
N GLN A 23 22.95 -11.97 -0.52
CA GLN A 23 23.51 -10.80 -1.20
C GLN A 23 23.09 -10.74 -2.68
N LEU A 24 23.02 -11.88 -3.37
CA LEU A 24 22.53 -11.96 -4.74
C LEU A 24 21.08 -11.46 -4.84
N VAL A 25 20.18 -12.00 -4.00
CA VAL A 25 18.77 -11.58 -3.96
C VAL A 25 18.66 -10.09 -3.59
N ALA A 26 19.36 -9.64 -2.56
CA ALA A 26 19.35 -8.25 -2.10
C ALA A 26 19.81 -7.27 -3.20
N ASN A 27 20.86 -7.62 -3.94
CA ASN A 27 21.34 -6.81 -5.07
C ASN A 27 20.30 -6.79 -6.19
N ARG A 28 19.71 -7.94 -6.54
CA ARG A 28 18.74 -8.03 -7.62
C ARG A 28 17.47 -7.22 -7.34
N LEU A 29 17.00 -7.24 -6.09
CA LEU A 29 15.89 -6.41 -5.64
C LEU A 29 16.23 -4.91 -5.73
N GLN A 30 17.45 -4.51 -5.37
CA GLN A 30 17.91 -3.13 -5.50
C GLN A 30 18.09 -2.69 -6.96
N GLU A 31 18.54 -3.58 -7.85
CA GLU A 31 18.61 -3.32 -9.29
C GLU A 31 17.23 -3.04 -9.88
N ALA A 32 16.22 -3.83 -9.49
CA ALA A 32 14.84 -3.63 -9.94
C ALA A 32 14.27 -2.30 -9.42
N PHE A 33 14.54 -1.94 -8.16
CA PHE A 33 14.17 -0.64 -7.62
C PHE A 33 14.85 0.52 -8.37
N ALA A 34 16.14 0.41 -8.65
CA ALA A 34 16.88 1.43 -9.42
C ALA A 34 16.32 1.58 -10.85
N ALA A 35 15.96 0.47 -11.50
CA ALA A 35 15.31 0.49 -12.81
C ALA A 35 13.93 1.16 -12.77
N MET A 36 13.14 0.96 -11.70
CA MET A 36 11.86 1.64 -11.50
C MET A 36 12.04 3.16 -11.37
N LEU A 37 13.05 3.61 -10.61
CA LEU A 37 13.37 5.03 -10.48
C LEU A 37 13.84 5.65 -11.80
N ASP A 38 14.74 4.98 -12.53
CA ASP A 38 15.22 5.44 -13.84
C ASP A 38 14.07 5.55 -14.85
N HIS A 39 13.19 4.54 -14.90
CA HIS A 39 12.01 4.59 -15.76
C HIS A 39 11.08 5.76 -15.39
N THR A 40 10.87 6.00 -14.09
CA THR A 40 10.05 7.10 -13.59
C THR A 40 10.62 8.46 -14.00
N ASP A 41 11.92 8.67 -13.84
CA ASP A 41 12.61 9.90 -14.26
C ASP A 41 12.47 10.14 -15.78
N VAL A 42 12.65 9.09 -16.59
CA VAL A 42 12.42 9.16 -18.04
C VAL A 42 10.97 9.57 -18.37
N GLN A 43 9.97 9.06 -17.65
CA GLN A 43 8.58 9.46 -17.87
C GLN A 43 8.31 10.91 -17.47
N ILE A 44 8.89 11.38 -16.36
CA ILE A 44 8.83 12.79 -15.95
C ILE A 44 9.48 13.66 -17.04
N GLY A 45 10.66 13.28 -17.54
CA GLY A 45 11.34 13.97 -18.63
C GLY A 45 10.47 14.14 -19.88
N ARG A 46 9.75 13.09 -20.29
CA ARG A 46 8.81 13.15 -21.44
C ARG A 46 7.68 14.16 -21.22
N LEU A 47 7.13 14.25 -20.00
CA LEU A 47 6.11 15.24 -19.66
C LEU A 47 6.67 16.66 -19.72
N LEU A 48 7.84 16.89 -19.13
CA LEU A 48 8.49 18.20 -19.11
C LEU A 48 8.87 18.66 -20.52
N GLU A 49 9.40 17.77 -21.35
CA GLU A 49 9.73 18.06 -22.76
C GLU A 49 8.48 18.52 -23.53
N TYR A 50 7.34 17.87 -23.33
CA TYR A 50 6.10 18.29 -23.98
C TYR A 50 5.65 19.69 -23.51
N ILE A 51 5.71 19.97 -22.20
CA ILE A 51 5.37 21.29 -21.65
C ILE A 51 6.30 22.37 -22.22
N GLU A 52 7.58 22.09 -22.37
CA GLU A 52 8.56 22.99 -23.01
C GLU A 52 8.24 23.21 -24.50
N GLN A 53 7.98 22.14 -25.27
CA GLN A 53 7.67 22.23 -26.69
C GLN A 53 6.41 23.06 -26.99
N THR A 54 5.46 23.09 -26.06
CA THR A 54 4.25 23.94 -26.17
C THR A 54 4.47 25.38 -25.71
N GLY A 55 5.68 25.73 -25.25
CA GLY A 55 6.04 27.06 -24.77
C GLY A 55 5.42 27.42 -23.42
N GLN A 56 5.05 26.43 -22.60
CA GLN A 56 4.35 26.64 -21.33
C GLN A 56 5.25 26.48 -20.09
N LEU A 57 6.46 25.92 -20.25
CA LEU A 57 7.33 25.59 -19.12
C LEU A 57 7.62 26.77 -18.19
N ASP A 58 7.95 27.93 -18.76
CA ASP A 58 8.30 29.13 -17.99
C ASP A 58 7.19 29.57 -17.03
N ASN A 59 5.93 29.38 -17.43
CA ASN A 59 4.73 29.73 -16.65
C ASN A 59 4.03 28.49 -16.05
N THR A 60 4.75 27.39 -15.84
CA THR A 60 4.21 26.18 -15.20
C THR A 60 4.94 25.95 -13.88
N LEU A 61 4.18 25.88 -12.80
CA LEU A 61 4.69 25.40 -11.52
C LEU A 61 4.74 23.87 -11.53
N ILE A 62 5.95 23.33 -11.39
CA ILE A 62 6.21 21.90 -11.23
C ILE A 62 6.60 21.66 -9.77
N VAL A 63 5.92 20.70 -9.13
CA VAL A 63 6.21 20.24 -7.77
C VAL A 63 6.46 18.74 -7.84
N LEU A 64 7.63 18.29 -7.40
CA LEU A 64 8.00 16.87 -7.31
C LEU A 64 8.33 16.52 -5.87
N THR A 65 7.75 15.43 -5.35
CA THR A 65 8.01 14.93 -4.00
C THR A 65 7.85 13.42 -3.94
N SER A 66 8.43 12.79 -2.91
CA SER A 66 7.99 11.46 -2.45
C SER A 66 6.79 11.64 -1.50
N ASP A 67 5.95 10.62 -1.35
CA ASP A 67 4.83 10.61 -0.41
C ASP A 67 5.27 10.31 1.03
N ASN A 68 6.31 9.48 1.18
CA ASN A 68 6.94 9.13 2.45
C ASN A 68 8.41 8.70 2.22
N GLY A 69 9.09 8.30 3.30
CA GLY A 69 10.42 7.71 3.22
C GLY A 69 10.45 6.28 2.65
N ALA A 70 11.65 5.70 2.56
CA ALA A 70 11.87 4.37 1.99
C ALA A 70 11.03 3.28 2.71
N SER A 71 10.52 2.31 1.96
CA SER A 71 9.74 1.19 2.52
C SER A 71 10.66 0.06 2.97
N ASP A 72 10.38 -0.52 4.14
CA ASP A 72 11.07 -1.67 4.73
C ASP A 72 10.23 -2.97 4.67
N ALA A 73 9.11 -2.97 3.95
CA ALA A 73 8.15 -4.07 3.95
C ALA A 73 8.65 -5.39 3.31
N GLY A 74 9.89 -5.41 2.79
CA GLY A 74 10.58 -6.63 2.41
C GLY A 74 11.28 -7.33 3.57
N GLY A 75 11.37 -6.72 4.74
CA GLY A 75 12.04 -7.26 5.92
C GLY A 75 13.54 -7.43 5.74
N PRO A 76 14.21 -8.20 6.62
CA PRO A 76 15.68 -8.29 6.64
C PRO A 76 16.32 -8.84 5.36
N LEU A 77 15.58 -9.67 4.60
CA LEU A 77 16.08 -10.37 3.42
C LEU A 77 15.44 -9.92 2.10
N GLY A 78 14.44 -9.05 2.15
CA GLY A 78 13.60 -8.75 0.99
C GLY A 78 12.68 -9.91 0.61
N THR A 79 11.85 -9.70 -0.39
CA THR A 79 10.91 -10.71 -0.89
C THR A 79 10.65 -10.55 -2.38
N VAL A 80 10.53 -11.69 -3.09
CA VAL A 80 10.08 -11.75 -4.49
C VAL A 80 8.54 -11.79 -4.59
N ASN A 81 7.87 -12.20 -3.51
CA ASN A 81 6.42 -12.19 -3.40
C ASN A 81 6.02 -11.79 -1.97
N TRP A 82 5.62 -10.53 -1.80
CA TRP A 82 5.27 -9.95 -0.51
C TRP A 82 4.09 -10.65 0.19
N LEU A 83 3.12 -11.17 -0.58
CA LEU A 83 1.96 -11.87 -0.01
C LEU A 83 2.35 -13.17 0.70
N ARG A 84 3.52 -13.74 0.42
CA ARG A 84 3.99 -14.98 1.07
C ARG A 84 4.17 -14.79 2.57
N GLY A 85 4.90 -13.78 3.03
CA GLY A 85 5.07 -13.59 4.47
C GLY A 85 3.83 -13.06 5.16
N MET A 86 2.99 -12.26 4.48
CA MET A 86 1.63 -11.92 4.94
C MET A 86 0.73 -13.14 5.18
N ASN A 87 1.10 -14.30 4.63
CA ASN A 87 0.41 -15.57 4.81
C ASN A 87 1.29 -16.65 5.47
N GLY A 88 2.41 -16.27 6.11
CA GLY A 88 3.30 -17.19 6.86
C GLY A 88 3.99 -18.26 6.02
N LEU A 89 4.19 -18.00 4.71
CA LEU A 89 4.87 -18.92 3.80
C LEU A 89 6.38 -18.64 3.73
N ASP A 90 7.17 -19.66 3.38
CA ASP A 90 8.63 -19.54 3.23
C ASP A 90 9.02 -18.44 2.21
N ILE A 91 9.89 -17.53 2.61
CA ILE A 91 10.39 -16.41 1.79
C ILE A 91 11.81 -16.69 1.29
N GLU A 92 12.68 -17.24 2.13
CA GLU A 92 14.12 -17.27 1.84
C GLU A 92 14.45 -18.20 0.68
N SER A 93 13.99 -19.46 0.72
CA SER A 93 14.24 -20.41 -0.39
C SER A 93 13.53 -19.94 -1.66
N TYR A 94 12.31 -19.42 -1.51
CA TYR A 94 11.51 -18.90 -2.62
C TYR A 94 12.20 -17.77 -3.36
N ASN A 95 12.82 -16.83 -2.63
CA ASN A 95 13.53 -15.71 -3.22
C ASN A 95 14.68 -16.19 -4.11
N LEU A 96 15.44 -17.19 -3.65
CA LEU A 96 16.57 -17.72 -4.41
C LEU A 96 16.11 -18.49 -5.66
N GLU A 97 15.05 -19.31 -5.53
CA GLU A 97 14.46 -20.06 -6.64
C GLU A 97 13.88 -19.16 -7.74
N ASN A 98 13.40 -17.96 -7.36
CA ASN A 98 12.71 -17.02 -8.25
C ASN A 98 13.47 -15.71 -8.46
N VAL A 99 14.79 -15.68 -8.21
CA VAL A 99 15.61 -14.46 -8.33
C VAL A 99 15.56 -13.83 -9.72
N ASP A 100 15.41 -14.65 -10.76
CA ASP A 100 15.35 -14.19 -12.16
C ASP A 100 14.02 -13.52 -12.51
N GLU A 101 12.96 -13.73 -11.73
CA GLU A 101 11.64 -13.12 -11.94
C GLU A 101 11.56 -11.68 -11.38
N ILE A 102 12.53 -11.27 -10.55
CA ILE A 102 12.56 -9.95 -9.92
C ILE A 102 12.53 -8.84 -10.97
N GLY A 103 11.53 -7.95 -10.85
CA GLY A 103 11.28 -6.83 -11.77
C GLY A 103 10.48 -7.24 -13.01
N GLY A 104 10.18 -8.52 -13.16
CA GLY A 104 9.27 -9.06 -14.18
C GLY A 104 7.81 -9.08 -13.72
N PRO A 105 6.88 -9.38 -14.64
CA PRO A 105 5.43 -9.42 -14.36
C PRO A 105 4.99 -10.57 -13.44
N ARG A 106 5.90 -11.49 -13.12
CA ARG A 106 5.68 -12.64 -12.23
C ARG A 106 6.34 -12.43 -10.86
N SER A 107 6.45 -11.19 -10.42
CA SER A 107 7.02 -10.86 -9.12
C SER A 107 6.22 -9.76 -8.44
N HIS A 108 6.16 -9.83 -7.12
CA HIS A 108 5.52 -8.82 -6.28
C HIS A 108 6.49 -8.47 -5.15
N THR A 109 7.56 -7.77 -5.54
CA THR A 109 8.79 -7.68 -4.76
C THR A 109 8.81 -6.53 -3.76
N ASN A 110 9.56 -6.69 -2.69
CA ASN A 110 10.03 -5.58 -1.84
C ASN A 110 11.49 -5.82 -1.45
N TYR A 111 12.32 -4.78 -1.44
CA TYR A 111 13.75 -4.91 -1.16
C TYR A 111 14.02 -5.05 0.36
N PRO A 112 15.19 -5.55 0.77
CA PRO A 112 15.55 -5.66 2.18
C PRO A 112 15.56 -4.33 2.95
N SER A 113 15.19 -4.34 4.23
CA SER A 113 15.21 -3.18 5.14
C SER A 113 16.58 -2.48 5.21
N GLY A 114 17.68 -3.21 4.98
CA GLY A 114 19.02 -2.61 4.84
C GLY A 114 19.14 -1.62 3.67
N TRP A 115 18.50 -1.90 2.53
CA TRP A 115 18.44 -0.94 1.42
C TRP A 115 17.48 0.21 1.72
N ALA A 116 16.40 -0.02 2.48
CA ALA A 116 15.55 1.06 2.99
C ALA A 116 16.38 2.05 3.82
N GLN A 117 17.25 1.53 4.70
CA GLN A 117 18.10 2.35 5.57
C GLN A 117 19.16 3.12 4.77
N ALA A 118 19.77 2.46 3.79
CA ALA A 118 20.69 3.12 2.88
C ALA A 118 20.01 4.26 2.12
N GLY A 119 18.79 4.04 1.61
CA GLY A 119 18.00 5.05 0.91
C GLY A 119 17.60 6.25 1.77
N ASN A 120 17.42 6.04 3.07
CA ASN A 120 17.06 7.09 4.02
C ASN A 120 18.26 7.79 4.67
N THR A 121 19.50 7.34 4.46
CA THR A 121 20.68 7.88 5.17
C THR A 121 20.81 9.40 4.97
N PRO A 122 20.98 10.20 6.05
CA PRO A 122 21.34 9.82 7.42
C PRO A 122 20.15 9.70 8.40
N LEU A 123 18.93 9.52 7.89
CA LEU A 123 17.70 9.60 8.67
C LEU A 123 17.33 8.24 9.30
N ARG A 124 16.73 8.30 10.49
CA ARG A 124 16.32 7.12 11.27
C ARG A 124 14.95 6.60 10.84
N TRP A 125 14.77 5.28 10.88
CA TRP A 125 13.54 4.56 10.48
C TRP A 125 13.09 4.77 9.02
N TYR A 126 11.84 4.39 8.72
CA TYR A 126 11.29 4.15 7.38
C TYR A 126 9.87 4.69 7.26
N LYS A 127 9.24 4.44 6.11
CA LYS A 127 7.79 4.53 5.92
C LYS A 127 7.03 3.97 7.14
N GLN A 128 5.89 4.58 7.47
CA GLN A 128 5.05 4.29 8.65
C GLN A 128 5.60 4.76 10.00
N PHE A 129 6.89 5.11 10.11
CA PHE A 129 7.44 5.72 11.32
C PHE A 129 7.38 7.25 11.25
N LEU A 130 7.34 7.90 12.42
CA LEU A 130 7.28 9.37 12.50
C LEU A 130 8.64 10.03 12.75
N HIS A 131 9.71 9.26 12.85
CA HIS A 131 11.09 9.75 12.73
C HIS A 131 11.38 10.24 11.31
N ALA A 132 12.47 10.99 11.15
CA ALA A 132 12.79 11.69 9.92
C ALA A 132 12.87 10.77 8.70
N GLY A 133 13.32 9.52 8.85
CA GLY A 133 13.37 8.57 7.75
C GLY A 133 12.00 8.10 7.27
N GLY A 134 10.92 8.34 8.01
CA GLY A 134 9.55 8.10 7.53
C GLY A 134 8.87 9.32 6.93
N ILE A 135 9.16 10.52 7.46
CA ILE A 135 8.39 11.74 7.15
C ILE A 135 9.17 12.83 6.39
N ARG A 136 10.49 12.70 6.22
CA ARG A 136 11.30 13.65 5.45
C ARG A 136 11.50 13.13 4.03
N ALA A 137 10.72 13.66 3.11
CA ALA A 137 10.80 13.38 1.69
C ALA A 137 11.61 14.47 0.92
N PRO A 138 12.20 14.14 -0.23
CA PRO A 138 12.69 15.16 -1.16
C PRO A 138 11.52 15.99 -1.69
N LEU A 139 11.73 17.30 -1.84
CA LEU A 139 10.73 18.23 -2.38
C LEU A 139 11.42 19.22 -3.34
N VAL A 140 10.94 19.29 -4.58
CA VAL A 140 11.48 20.19 -5.61
C VAL A 140 10.35 21.07 -6.13
N PHE A 141 10.59 22.38 -6.14
CA PHE A 141 9.77 23.38 -6.81
C PHE A 141 10.53 23.93 -8.01
N HIS A 142 9.89 23.94 -9.18
CA HIS A 142 10.43 24.52 -10.40
C HIS A 142 9.37 25.39 -11.08
N TRP A 143 9.67 26.67 -11.24
CA TRP A 143 8.82 27.63 -11.94
C TRP A 143 9.68 28.79 -12.48
N PRO A 144 10.19 28.74 -13.73
CA PRO A 144 11.21 29.67 -14.22
C PRO A 144 10.82 31.16 -14.14
N ASP A 145 9.56 31.51 -14.39
CA ASP A 145 9.08 32.90 -14.32
C ASP A 145 9.10 33.47 -12.89
N ARG A 146 9.08 32.60 -11.86
CA ARG A 146 8.97 33.00 -10.44
C ARG A 146 10.21 32.67 -9.61
N ILE A 147 10.88 31.56 -9.90
CA ILE A 147 12.04 31.07 -9.18
C ILE A 147 13.26 31.29 -10.07
N ARG A 148 13.96 32.40 -9.85
CA ARG A 148 15.12 32.79 -10.68
C ARG A 148 16.43 32.14 -10.24
N GLU A 149 16.55 31.88 -8.94
CA GLU A 149 17.75 31.32 -8.32
C GLU A 149 17.41 29.96 -7.73
N GLY A 150 17.89 28.90 -8.39
CA GLY A 150 17.87 27.56 -7.83
C GLY A 150 18.76 27.45 -6.59
N GLY A 151 18.49 26.46 -5.75
CA GLY A 151 19.29 26.19 -4.56
C GLY A 151 18.49 25.44 -3.50
N LEU A 152 19.17 25.10 -2.40
CA LEU A 152 18.52 24.47 -1.26
C LEU A 152 17.73 25.50 -0.45
N ARG A 153 16.67 25.03 0.19
CA ARG A 153 15.84 25.76 1.15
C ARG A 153 15.71 24.87 2.38
N HIS A 154 16.02 25.42 3.55
CA HIS A 154 16.13 24.66 4.80
C HIS A 154 14.98 24.92 5.77
N GLN A 155 14.03 25.78 5.39
CA GLN A 155 12.85 26.08 6.19
C GLN A 155 11.99 24.83 6.38
N PHE A 156 11.45 24.64 7.58
CA PHE A 156 10.60 23.49 7.87
C PHE A 156 9.23 23.66 7.20
N HIS A 157 8.88 22.66 6.38
CA HIS A 157 7.60 22.58 5.71
C HIS A 157 7.10 21.14 5.65
N HIS A 158 5.81 20.99 5.38
CA HIS A 158 5.09 19.72 5.32
C HIS A 158 4.21 19.67 4.07
N VAL A 159 3.80 18.49 3.61
CA VAL A 159 2.98 18.36 2.39
C VAL A 159 1.66 19.17 2.44
N THR A 160 1.14 19.43 3.64
CA THR A 160 -0.03 20.31 3.86
C THR A 160 0.18 21.75 3.40
N ASP A 161 1.44 22.16 3.19
CA ASP A 161 1.83 23.50 2.75
C ASP A 161 1.75 23.68 1.23
N VAL A 162 1.69 22.58 0.46
CA VAL A 162 1.63 22.64 -1.02
C VAL A 162 0.36 23.35 -1.47
N THR A 163 -0.80 22.97 -0.95
CA THR A 163 -2.08 23.58 -1.30
C THR A 163 -2.13 25.09 -1.03
N PRO A 164 -1.86 25.59 0.20
CA PRO A 164 -1.85 27.03 0.44
C PRO A 164 -0.80 27.77 -0.38
N THR A 165 0.35 27.15 -0.69
CA THR A 165 1.34 27.72 -1.61
C THR A 165 0.77 27.95 -3.00
N VAL A 166 0.09 26.94 -3.58
CA VAL A 166 -0.55 27.07 -4.90
C VAL A 166 -1.64 28.13 -4.89
N LEU A 167 -2.47 28.17 -3.84
CA LEU A 167 -3.54 29.16 -3.69
C LEU A 167 -2.98 30.59 -3.59
N ASP A 168 -1.95 30.81 -2.78
CA ASP A 168 -1.26 32.09 -2.61
C ASP A 168 -0.67 32.58 -3.96
N LEU A 169 0.02 31.70 -4.67
CA LEU A 169 0.61 32.01 -5.98
C LEU A 169 -0.42 32.38 -7.05
N LEU A 170 -1.62 31.79 -6.97
CA LEU A 170 -2.76 32.08 -7.85
C LEU A 170 -3.60 33.28 -7.38
N GLY A 171 -3.36 33.80 -6.16
CA GLY A 171 -4.19 34.83 -5.55
C GLY A 171 -5.63 34.37 -5.26
N ILE A 172 -5.80 33.08 -4.92
CA ILE A 172 -7.09 32.46 -4.64
C ILE A 172 -7.24 32.25 -3.14
N GLU A 173 -8.37 32.67 -2.58
CA GLU A 173 -8.75 32.35 -1.20
C GLU A 173 -9.52 31.02 -1.16
N ALA A 174 -9.17 30.14 -0.21
CA ALA A 174 -9.90 28.89 0.00
C ALA A 174 -11.33 29.18 0.51
N PRO A 175 -12.38 28.62 -0.11
CA PRO A 175 -13.75 28.91 0.29
C PRO A 175 -14.08 28.26 1.65
N ALA A 176 -14.66 29.04 2.57
CA ALA A 176 -15.15 28.51 3.84
C ALA A 176 -16.37 27.57 3.68
N VAL A 177 -17.10 27.69 2.56
CA VAL A 177 -18.24 26.85 2.21
C VAL A 177 -18.19 26.56 0.72
N PHE A 178 -18.28 25.27 0.34
CA PHE A 178 -18.35 24.83 -1.05
C PHE A 178 -19.62 24.00 -1.25
N GLU A 179 -20.45 24.37 -2.23
CA GLU A 179 -21.75 23.72 -2.52
C GLU A 179 -22.66 23.52 -1.29
N GLY A 180 -22.62 24.48 -0.34
CA GLY A 180 -23.42 24.43 0.89
C GLY A 180 -22.80 23.59 2.02
N ILE A 181 -21.64 22.99 1.80
CA ILE A 181 -20.90 22.20 2.80
C ILE A 181 -19.80 23.07 3.42
N PRO A 182 -19.80 23.27 4.75
CA PRO A 182 -18.69 23.91 5.45
C PRO A 182 -17.39 23.15 5.24
N GLN A 183 -16.32 23.86 4.90
CA GLN A 183 -15.01 23.26 4.65
C GLN A 183 -14.13 23.31 5.90
N LEU A 184 -13.21 22.35 6.01
CA LEU A 184 -12.15 22.42 7.02
C LEU A 184 -11.21 23.58 6.69
N PRO A 185 -10.68 24.30 7.68
CA PRO A 185 -9.64 25.30 7.46
C PRO A 185 -8.41 24.67 6.77
N VAL A 186 -7.77 25.43 5.88
CA VAL A 186 -6.47 25.04 5.33
C VAL A 186 -5.44 25.08 6.46
N ALA A 187 -4.85 23.92 6.78
CA ALA A 187 -3.97 23.77 7.94
C ALA A 187 -2.49 24.12 7.66
N GLY A 188 -2.09 24.24 6.40
CA GLY A 188 -0.71 24.54 6.01
C GLY A 188 -0.39 26.04 5.92
N GLU A 189 0.89 26.34 5.74
CA GLU A 189 1.46 27.67 5.55
C GLU A 189 2.08 27.78 4.14
N SER A 190 1.90 28.91 3.44
CA SER A 190 2.50 29.08 2.11
C SER A 190 4.02 29.10 2.16
N MET A 191 4.66 28.37 1.24
CA MET A 191 6.10 28.32 1.00
C MET A 191 6.58 29.42 0.04
N ALA A 192 5.67 30.19 -0.58
CA ALA A 192 6.01 31.11 -1.68
C ALA A 192 7.08 32.15 -1.30
N TYR A 193 7.16 32.54 -0.02
CA TYR A 193 8.19 33.46 0.47
C TYR A 193 9.62 32.96 0.21
N THR A 194 9.84 31.65 0.22
CA THR A 194 11.15 31.03 0.00
C THR A 194 11.67 31.20 -1.44
N PHE A 195 10.81 31.59 -2.38
CA PHE A 195 11.20 31.79 -3.78
C PHE A 195 12.02 33.05 -3.98
N GLU A 196 11.67 34.12 -3.23
CA GLU A 196 12.37 35.41 -3.27
C GLU A 196 13.33 35.60 -2.08
N GLU A 197 13.03 34.98 -0.94
CA GLU A 197 13.79 35.08 0.31
C GLU A 197 14.34 33.69 0.71
N PRO A 198 15.40 33.19 0.04
CA PRO A 198 15.91 31.83 0.23
C PRO A 198 16.35 31.51 1.66
N ASP A 199 16.81 32.52 2.38
CA ASP A 199 17.37 32.40 3.74
C ASP A 199 16.43 32.98 4.82
N ALA A 200 15.17 33.29 4.47
CA ALA A 200 14.20 33.75 5.46
C ALA A 200 13.98 32.69 6.55
N PRO A 201 13.72 33.08 7.80
CA PRO A 201 13.39 32.13 8.84
C PRO A 201 12.08 31.40 8.50
N THR A 202 11.97 30.14 8.95
CA THR A 202 10.74 29.34 8.83
C THR A 202 9.53 30.11 9.35
N ARG A 203 8.49 30.24 8.53
CA ARG A 203 7.20 30.86 8.94
C ARG A 203 6.28 29.90 9.69
N LYS A 204 6.31 28.61 9.34
CA LYS A 204 5.55 27.58 10.05
C LYS A 204 6.00 27.47 11.50
N VAL A 205 5.03 27.41 12.41
CA VAL A 205 5.28 27.39 13.86
C VAL A 205 5.18 25.97 14.44
N THR A 206 4.18 25.20 14.01
CA THR A 206 3.89 23.86 14.54
C THR A 206 3.44 22.92 13.43
N GLN A 207 3.80 21.65 13.54
CA GLN A 207 3.24 20.55 12.75
C GLN A 207 3.13 19.31 13.65
N HIS A 208 1.93 18.77 13.82
CA HIS A 208 1.72 17.47 14.47
C HIS A 208 1.64 16.35 13.42
N PHE A 209 1.88 15.14 13.88
CA PHE A 209 1.83 13.90 13.12
C PHE A 209 1.24 12.79 14.00
N GLU A 210 0.44 11.94 13.39
CA GLU A 210 -0.07 10.71 13.98
C GLU A 210 -0.23 9.68 12.86
N LEU A 211 0.18 8.45 13.14
CA LEU A 211 -0.06 7.30 12.26
C LEU A 211 0.03 6.02 13.08
N ASN A 212 -1.05 5.22 13.08
CA ASN A 212 -1.14 3.95 13.81
C ASN A 212 -0.75 4.07 15.30
N GLY A 213 -1.13 5.17 15.95
CA GLY A 213 -0.82 5.45 17.34
C GLY A 213 0.59 6.00 17.58
N HIS A 214 1.51 5.95 16.61
CA HIS A 214 2.76 6.71 16.68
C HIS A 214 2.45 8.19 16.69
N ARG A 215 3.21 8.98 17.46
CA ARG A 215 2.93 10.43 17.62
C ARG A 215 4.19 11.24 17.49
N SER A 216 4.08 12.37 16.80
CA SER A 216 5.18 13.33 16.74
C SER A 216 4.67 14.76 16.60
N ILE A 217 5.45 15.71 17.12
CA ILE A 217 5.23 17.14 16.90
C ILE A 217 6.56 17.81 16.61
N TRP A 218 6.58 18.67 15.59
CA TRP A 218 7.59 19.69 15.41
C TRP A 218 7.03 21.05 15.85
N HIS A 219 7.80 21.79 16.64
CA HIS A 219 7.47 23.14 17.09
C HIS A 219 8.73 23.98 17.19
N GLN A 220 8.84 25.01 16.32
CA GLN A 220 9.93 26.00 16.36
C GLN A 220 11.35 25.38 16.46
N GLY A 221 11.65 24.44 15.56
CA GLY A 221 12.97 23.77 15.50
C GLY A 221 13.05 22.50 16.36
N TRP A 222 12.20 22.35 17.38
CA TRP A 222 12.18 21.20 18.26
C TRP A 222 11.22 20.12 17.79
N LYS A 223 11.60 18.86 17.93
CA LYS A 223 10.73 17.72 17.62
C LYS A 223 10.66 16.77 18.80
N ALA A 224 9.45 16.36 19.15
CA ALA A 224 9.20 15.23 20.03
C ALA A 224 8.56 14.08 19.23
N VAL A 225 8.95 12.85 19.51
CA VAL A 225 8.43 11.66 18.81
C VAL A 225 8.33 10.47 19.76
N THR A 226 7.34 9.62 19.56
CA THR A 226 7.17 8.36 20.29
C THR A 226 6.62 7.28 19.35
N LEU A 227 7.06 6.06 19.58
CA LEU A 227 6.53 4.85 18.93
C LEU A 227 5.50 4.21 19.86
N HIS A 228 4.49 3.62 19.24
CA HIS A 228 3.38 2.96 19.90
C HIS A 228 3.44 1.46 19.63
N THR A 229 3.28 0.68 20.69
CA THR A 229 3.06 -0.76 20.57
C THR A 229 1.57 -1.02 20.80
N VAL A 230 0.92 -1.74 19.88
CA VAL A 230 -0.50 -2.05 19.99
C VAL A 230 -0.84 -2.67 21.35
N GLY A 231 -1.81 -2.08 22.04
CA GLY A 231 -2.26 -2.53 23.37
C GLY A 231 -1.57 -1.84 24.55
N ASP A 232 -0.48 -1.09 24.32
CA ASP A 232 0.16 -0.29 25.36
C ASP A 232 -0.65 0.98 25.68
N ASP A 233 -0.42 1.52 26.89
CA ASP A 233 -1.04 2.76 27.33
C ASP A 233 -0.27 3.96 26.76
N PHE A 234 -0.93 4.68 25.84
CA PHE A 234 -0.48 5.95 25.24
C PHE A 234 0.03 7.00 26.24
N GLN A 235 -0.33 6.92 27.53
CA GLN A 235 0.13 7.85 28.57
C GLN A 235 1.52 7.50 29.14
N THR A 236 1.99 6.27 28.93
CA THR A 236 3.21 5.74 29.57
C THR A 236 4.38 5.53 28.61
N GLU A 237 4.15 5.78 27.32
CA GLU A 237 5.14 5.53 26.28
C GLU A 237 6.34 6.48 26.38
N PRO A 238 7.55 5.98 26.11
CA PRO A 238 8.74 6.80 26.12
C PRO A 238 8.70 7.77 24.92
N TRP A 239 8.92 9.05 25.19
CA TRP A 239 9.12 10.06 24.17
C TRP A 239 10.59 10.43 24.06
N GLU A 240 11.04 10.65 22.84
CA GLU A 240 12.34 11.19 22.48
C GLU A 240 12.19 12.69 22.13
N LEU A 241 13.25 13.48 22.34
CA LEU A 241 13.29 14.92 22.04
C LEU A 241 14.54 15.28 21.22
N TYR A 242 14.36 16.05 20.15
CA TYR A 242 15.44 16.48 19.25
C TYR A 242 15.36 17.97 18.91
N HIS A 243 16.50 18.61 18.65
CA HIS A 243 16.58 19.95 18.07
C HIS A 243 17.01 19.84 16.60
N LEU A 244 16.06 19.90 15.66
CA LEU A 244 16.31 19.56 14.26
C LEU A 244 17.18 20.55 13.50
N ASP A 245 17.29 21.79 13.99
CA ASP A 245 18.19 22.80 13.42
C ASP A 245 19.67 22.41 13.64
N GLU A 246 19.95 21.56 14.63
CA GLU A 246 21.29 21.07 14.97
C GLU A 246 21.46 19.58 14.63
N ASP A 247 20.41 18.78 14.80
CA ASP A 247 20.39 17.33 14.60
C ASP A 247 19.15 16.88 13.81
N TYR A 248 19.19 17.12 12.51
CA TYR A 248 18.12 16.67 11.61
C TYR A 248 18.08 15.14 11.38
N SER A 249 19.12 14.44 11.84
CA SER A 249 19.24 12.98 11.79
C SER A 249 18.60 12.27 12.98
N GLU A 250 18.25 13.01 14.04
CA GLU A 250 17.66 12.48 15.28
C GLU A 250 18.58 11.45 15.98
N SER A 251 19.86 11.78 16.05
CA SER A 251 20.90 10.95 16.65
C SER A 251 21.09 11.17 18.15
N TYR A 252 20.69 12.34 18.67
CA TYR A 252 20.91 12.75 20.06
C TYR A 252 19.59 13.05 20.77
N ASP A 253 19.07 12.07 21.50
CA ASP A 253 17.87 12.25 22.32
C ASP A 253 18.16 13.12 23.56
N LEU A 254 17.49 14.27 23.63
CA LEU A 254 17.59 15.28 24.67
C LEU A 254 16.49 15.15 25.74
N ALA A 255 15.65 14.11 25.69
CA ALA A 255 14.50 13.96 26.60
C ALA A 255 14.87 14.03 28.09
N GLN A 256 16.02 13.48 28.47
CA GLN A 256 16.51 13.52 29.85
C GLN A 256 17.14 14.86 30.23
N GLU A 257 17.70 15.58 29.25
CA GLU A 257 18.41 16.84 29.45
C GLU A 257 17.45 18.03 29.48
N GLU A 258 16.36 17.95 28.72
CA GLU A 258 15.36 19.01 28.52
C GLU A 258 13.92 18.51 28.82
N PRO A 259 13.65 17.94 30.02
CA PRO A 259 12.37 17.30 30.33
C PRO A 259 11.20 18.28 30.36
N GLU A 260 11.43 19.55 30.74
CA GLU A 260 10.40 20.58 30.73
C GLU A 260 9.92 20.89 29.30
N ARG A 261 10.86 20.98 28.35
CA ARG A 261 10.56 21.20 26.93
C ARG A 261 9.83 20.01 26.33
N LEU A 262 10.26 18.79 26.67
CA LEU A 262 9.56 17.59 26.23
C LEU A 262 8.10 17.59 26.70
N GLN A 263 7.84 17.88 27.98
CA GLN A 263 6.48 17.96 28.50
C GLN A 263 5.64 19.05 27.84
N GLU A 264 6.24 20.20 27.49
CA GLU A 264 5.57 21.25 26.71
C GLU A 264 5.15 20.73 25.33
N LEU A 265 6.06 20.07 24.59
CA LEU A 265 5.76 19.53 23.27
C LEU A 265 4.69 18.43 23.33
N ILE A 266 4.74 17.54 24.33
CA ILE A 266 3.70 16.51 24.53
C ILE A 266 2.34 17.16 24.77
N ALA A 267 2.26 18.15 25.67
CA ALA A 267 1.01 18.85 25.94
C ALA A 267 0.49 19.58 24.69
N ARG A 268 1.38 20.17 23.91
CA ARG A 268 1.04 20.81 22.63
C ARG A 268 0.53 19.80 21.61
N TRP A 269 1.15 18.62 21.50
CA TRP A 269 0.69 17.57 20.59
C TRP A 269 -0.77 17.19 20.88
N TRP A 270 -1.13 17.00 22.15
CA TRP A 270 -2.53 16.71 22.53
C TRP A 270 -3.50 17.85 22.18
N ALA A 271 -3.08 19.11 22.31
CA ALA A 271 -3.89 20.26 21.91
C ALA A 271 -4.10 20.32 20.40
N GLU A 272 -3.05 20.12 19.60
CA GLU A 272 -3.12 20.08 18.14
C GLU A 272 -3.97 18.89 17.66
N ALA A 273 -3.80 17.71 18.26
CA ALA A 273 -4.59 16.51 17.96
C ALA A 273 -6.09 16.75 18.17
N GLY A 274 -6.46 17.42 19.27
CA GLY A 274 -7.85 17.80 19.54
C GLY A 274 -8.39 18.84 18.56
N LEU A 275 -7.57 19.80 18.13
CA LEU A 275 -7.96 20.83 17.17
C LEU A 275 -8.20 20.25 15.77
N HIS A 276 -7.40 19.27 15.37
CA HIS A 276 -7.37 18.70 14.03
C HIS A 276 -8.13 17.38 13.88
N GLY A 277 -8.86 16.94 14.92
CA GLY A 277 -9.74 15.78 14.84
C GLY A 277 -9.01 14.44 14.78
N VAL A 278 -7.79 14.37 15.32
CA VAL A 278 -6.97 13.14 15.38
C VAL A 278 -7.53 12.13 16.39
N LEU A 279 -8.36 12.59 17.34
CA LEU A 279 -8.87 11.76 18.42
C LEU A 279 -10.26 11.17 18.11
N PRO A 280 -10.57 9.94 18.56
CA PRO A 280 -9.73 9.05 19.38
C PRO A 280 -8.60 8.38 18.59
N LEU A 281 -7.49 8.07 19.26
CA LEU A 281 -6.40 7.29 18.66
C LEU A 281 -6.85 5.85 18.40
N GLU A 282 -6.56 5.38 17.20
CA GLU A 282 -6.77 3.99 16.83
C GLU A 282 -5.66 3.11 17.41
N GLN A 283 -6.05 1.95 17.94
CA GLN A 283 -5.16 0.93 18.50
C GLN A 283 -4.81 -0.16 17.47
N GLY A 284 -5.24 0.02 16.22
CA GLY A 284 -5.01 -0.95 15.16
C GLY A 284 -3.74 -0.64 14.39
N GLY A 285 -2.87 -1.64 14.19
CA GLY A 285 -1.78 -1.54 13.23
C GLY A 285 -2.28 -1.50 11.77
N PRO A 286 -1.39 -1.32 10.77
CA PRO A 286 -1.77 -1.26 9.36
C PRO A 286 -2.58 -2.49 8.91
N ALA A 287 -2.18 -3.69 9.34
CA ALA A 287 -2.91 -4.96 9.15
C ALA A 287 -4.38 -4.94 9.60
N SER A 288 -4.71 -4.16 10.64
CA SER A 288 -6.08 -4.09 11.17
C SER A 288 -7.05 -3.38 10.22
N SER A 289 -6.54 -2.48 9.36
CA SER A 289 -7.36 -1.77 8.36
C SER A 289 -7.92 -2.72 7.30
N PHE A 290 -7.27 -3.87 7.06
CA PHE A 290 -7.76 -4.91 6.16
C PHE A 290 -8.78 -5.86 6.81
N HIS A 291 -9.02 -5.73 8.12
CA HIS A 291 -9.95 -6.57 8.89
C HIS A 291 -11.14 -5.78 9.44
N ASN A 292 -10.93 -4.50 9.74
CA ASN A 292 -11.96 -3.62 10.24
C ASN A 292 -12.84 -3.15 9.08
N VAL A 293 -13.94 -3.87 8.84
CA VAL A 293 -14.99 -3.42 7.94
C VAL A 293 -15.83 -2.36 8.66
N PRO A 294 -15.79 -1.07 8.27
CA PRO A 294 -16.60 -0.07 8.91
C PRO A 294 -18.09 -0.40 8.74
N PRO A 295 -18.95 -0.19 9.74
CA PRO A 295 -20.39 -0.40 9.59
C PRO A 295 -20.95 0.35 8.37
N GLY A 296 -21.68 -0.36 7.51
CA GLY A 296 -22.21 0.22 6.27
C GLY A 296 -21.21 0.28 5.09
N SER A 297 -19.99 -0.24 5.26
CA SER A 297 -19.07 -0.52 4.16
C SER A 297 -19.71 -1.48 3.15
N PRO A 298 -19.35 -1.41 1.85
CA PRO A 298 -19.75 -2.42 0.87
C PRO A 298 -19.49 -3.86 1.33
N GLN A 299 -18.42 -4.10 2.10
CA GLN A 299 -18.04 -5.42 2.61
C GLN A 299 -18.93 -5.94 3.75
N ASP A 300 -19.75 -5.09 4.38
CA ASP A 300 -20.70 -5.45 5.45
C ASP A 300 -21.95 -6.19 4.90
N ARG A 301 -21.88 -6.68 3.66
CA ARG A 301 -22.96 -7.38 2.95
C ARG A 301 -22.71 -8.87 2.90
N THR A 302 -23.77 -9.65 2.80
CA THR A 302 -23.70 -11.11 2.55
C THR A 302 -23.99 -11.49 1.10
N THR A 303 -24.44 -10.54 0.29
CA THR A 303 -24.73 -10.74 -1.13
C THR A 303 -24.18 -9.58 -1.94
N PHE A 304 -23.43 -9.91 -2.99
CA PHE A 304 -22.79 -8.98 -3.89
C PHE A 304 -23.24 -9.30 -5.32
N THR A 305 -23.61 -8.27 -6.07
CA THR A 305 -23.95 -8.42 -7.48
C THR A 305 -22.96 -7.62 -8.31
N TYR A 306 -22.34 -8.33 -9.24
CA TYR A 306 -21.44 -7.74 -10.21
C TYR A 306 -21.99 -7.92 -11.63
N SER A 307 -21.64 -7.00 -12.52
CA SER A 307 -22.05 -6.95 -13.92
C SER A 307 -20.84 -6.76 -14.84
N GLN A 308 -20.89 -7.38 -16.01
CA GLN A 308 -19.87 -7.19 -17.05
C GLN A 308 -19.75 -5.71 -17.46
N GLY A 309 -18.53 -5.25 -17.70
CA GLY A 309 -18.25 -3.88 -18.14
C GLY A 309 -18.22 -2.85 -17.00
N MET A 310 -18.31 -3.28 -15.74
CA MET A 310 -18.01 -2.39 -14.62
C MET A 310 -16.53 -2.02 -14.58
N ALA A 311 -16.22 -0.94 -13.86
CA ALA A 311 -14.85 -0.60 -13.53
C ALA A 311 -14.27 -1.60 -12.52
N HIS A 312 -12.95 -1.75 -12.56
CA HIS A 312 -12.16 -2.48 -11.57
C HIS A 312 -12.58 -2.14 -10.12
N VAL A 313 -12.73 -3.16 -9.27
CA VAL A 313 -13.15 -3.01 -7.88
C VAL A 313 -11.96 -3.22 -6.94
N PRO A 314 -11.49 -2.18 -6.23
CA PRO A 314 -10.40 -2.34 -5.26
C PRO A 314 -10.72 -3.38 -4.18
N THR A 315 -9.71 -4.12 -3.70
CA THR A 315 -9.92 -5.20 -2.71
C THR A 315 -10.74 -4.77 -1.49
N VAL A 316 -10.52 -3.56 -0.96
CA VAL A 316 -11.24 -3.01 0.21
C VAL A 316 -12.74 -2.73 -0.04
N ALA A 317 -13.19 -2.75 -1.30
CA ALA A 317 -14.59 -2.61 -1.70
C ALA A 317 -15.16 -3.91 -2.30
N ALA A 318 -14.30 -4.85 -2.68
CA ALA A 318 -14.68 -6.15 -3.23
C ALA A 318 -15.16 -7.09 -2.11
N VAL A 319 -15.85 -8.17 -2.52
CA VAL A 319 -16.28 -9.23 -1.60
C VAL A 319 -15.06 -9.87 -0.91
N ASP A 320 -15.14 -10.02 0.42
CA ASP A 320 -14.13 -10.75 1.19
C ASP A 320 -14.55 -12.21 1.39
N VAL A 321 -13.81 -13.12 0.75
CA VAL A 321 -14.01 -14.57 0.82
C VAL A 321 -12.93 -15.27 1.66
N ARG A 322 -12.01 -14.52 2.29
CA ARG A 322 -10.94 -15.10 3.10
C ARG A 322 -11.52 -15.93 4.24
N ASN A 323 -11.06 -17.17 4.37
CA ASN A 323 -11.47 -18.10 5.42
C ASN A 323 -13.00 -18.18 5.63
N ARG A 324 -13.78 -18.14 4.55
CA ARG A 324 -15.24 -17.95 4.57
C ARG A 324 -15.94 -18.83 3.53
N SER A 325 -17.02 -19.50 3.91
CA SER A 325 -17.87 -20.25 2.96
C SER A 325 -18.58 -19.27 2.02
N HIS A 326 -18.61 -19.60 0.73
CA HIS A 326 -19.13 -18.70 -0.29
C HIS A 326 -19.59 -19.42 -1.55
N ARG A 327 -20.39 -18.73 -2.34
CA ARG A 327 -20.90 -19.18 -3.64
C ARG A 327 -20.72 -18.07 -4.67
N ILE A 328 -20.16 -18.40 -5.82
CA ILE A 328 -20.01 -17.51 -6.98
C ILE A 328 -20.87 -18.10 -8.09
N ARG A 329 -21.96 -17.42 -8.44
CA ARG A 329 -22.88 -17.84 -9.50
C ARG A 329 -22.83 -16.84 -10.64
N ALA A 330 -22.74 -17.34 -11.87
CA ALA A 330 -22.79 -16.51 -13.07
C ALA A 330 -23.70 -17.11 -14.14
N ASP A 331 -24.53 -16.28 -14.77
CA ASP A 331 -25.27 -16.65 -15.97
C ASP A 331 -24.51 -16.15 -17.19
N ILE A 332 -24.09 -17.08 -18.05
CA ILE A 332 -23.20 -16.79 -19.18
C ILE A 332 -23.80 -17.20 -20.52
N VAL A 333 -23.48 -16.44 -21.55
CA VAL A 333 -23.73 -16.73 -22.97
C VAL A 333 -22.40 -16.62 -23.70
N ARG A 334 -21.91 -17.72 -24.26
CA ARG A 334 -20.60 -17.82 -24.93
C ARG A 334 -20.73 -17.72 -26.43
N GLU A 335 -19.71 -17.18 -27.09
CA GLU A 335 -19.60 -17.24 -28.54
C GLU A 335 -18.98 -18.59 -28.96
N GLY A 336 -19.82 -19.57 -29.31
CA GLY A 336 -19.36 -20.91 -29.66
C GLY A 336 -18.71 -21.62 -28.46
N ALA A 337 -17.42 -21.96 -28.59
CA ALA A 337 -16.59 -22.52 -27.51
C ALA A 337 -15.75 -21.42 -26.82
N GLY A 338 -16.30 -20.19 -26.77
CA GLY A 338 -15.64 -19.02 -26.21
C GLY A 338 -15.04 -19.25 -24.82
N GLU A 339 -13.84 -18.70 -24.63
CA GLU A 339 -13.03 -18.77 -23.41
C GLU A 339 -12.98 -17.42 -22.70
N GLY A 340 -12.33 -17.37 -21.54
CA GLY A 340 -11.99 -16.14 -20.84
C GLY A 340 -12.45 -16.13 -19.39
N VAL A 341 -12.06 -15.07 -18.67
CA VAL A 341 -12.35 -14.88 -17.25
C VAL A 341 -13.80 -14.48 -17.04
N ILE A 342 -14.51 -15.19 -16.16
CA ILE A 342 -15.84 -14.77 -15.70
C ILE A 342 -15.66 -13.77 -14.56
N LEU A 343 -14.82 -14.11 -13.58
CA LEU A 343 -14.50 -13.31 -12.41
C LEU A 343 -13.07 -13.62 -11.96
N ALA A 344 -12.30 -12.59 -11.65
CA ALA A 344 -10.99 -12.71 -11.02
C ALA A 344 -10.90 -11.74 -9.83
N HIS A 345 -10.35 -12.20 -8.71
CA HIS A 345 -9.97 -11.33 -7.60
C HIS A 345 -8.55 -11.70 -7.18
N GLY A 346 -7.62 -10.78 -7.40
CA GLY A 346 -6.20 -10.93 -7.10
C GLY A 346 -5.34 -10.89 -8.35
N GLY A 347 -4.18 -11.55 -8.27
CA GLY A 347 -3.26 -11.65 -9.39
C GLY A 347 -2.23 -12.75 -9.18
N TYR A 348 -1.08 -12.63 -9.83
CA TYR A 348 -0.03 -13.66 -9.82
C TYR A 348 0.39 -14.07 -8.41
N ALA A 349 0.48 -13.10 -7.49
CA ALA A 349 0.97 -13.32 -6.14
C ALA A 349 -0.02 -14.04 -5.22
N GLY A 350 -1.31 -14.09 -5.58
CA GLY A 350 -2.39 -14.61 -4.75
C GLY A 350 -3.77 -14.15 -5.22
N GLY A 351 -4.78 -15.01 -5.11
CA GLY A 351 -6.14 -14.69 -5.52
C GLY A 351 -7.01 -15.91 -5.83
N TYR A 352 -8.17 -15.67 -6.47
CA TYR A 352 -8.96 -16.72 -7.11
C TYR A 352 -9.52 -16.24 -8.45
N ALA A 353 -9.77 -17.19 -9.34
CA ALA A 353 -10.44 -16.92 -10.61
C ALA A 353 -11.46 -18.02 -10.95
N LEU A 354 -12.59 -17.60 -11.49
CA LEU A 354 -13.55 -18.44 -12.19
C LEU A 354 -13.49 -18.09 -13.68
N TYR A 355 -13.13 -19.05 -14.53
CA TYR A 355 -12.90 -18.80 -15.96
C TYR A 355 -13.27 -20.00 -16.82
N VAL A 356 -13.32 -19.77 -18.13
CA VAL A 356 -13.55 -20.82 -19.13
C VAL A 356 -12.28 -21.01 -19.95
N ARG A 357 -11.81 -22.26 -20.04
CA ARG A 357 -10.67 -22.66 -20.88
C ARG A 357 -10.81 -24.09 -21.34
N ASP A 358 -10.41 -24.37 -22.57
CA ASP A 358 -10.55 -25.69 -23.22
C ASP A 358 -12.00 -26.22 -23.15
N ASN A 359 -12.96 -25.30 -23.30
CA ASN A 359 -14.40 -25.54 -23.16
C ASN A 359 -14.86 -26.06 -21.78
N ARG A 360 -14.03 -25.91 -20.74
CA ARG A 360 -14.32 -26.29 -19.35
C ARG A 360 -14.46 -25.07 -18.45
N LEU A 361 -15.30 -25.20 -17.44
CA LEU A 361 -15.34 -24.25 -16.32
C LEU A 361 -14.20 -24.59 -15.38
N VAL A 362 -13.44 -23.58 -14.98
CA VAL A 362 -12.32 -23.74 -14.06
C VAL A 362 -12.50 -22.75 -12.91
N TYR A 363 -12.48 -23.27 -11.69
CA TYR A 363 -12.19 -22.47 -10.51
C TYR A 363 -10.75 -22.73 -10.09
N GLU A 364 -10.02 -21.67 -9.80
CA GLU A 364 -8.64 -21.74 -9.36
C GLU A 364 -8.43 -20.87 -8.13
N GLN A 365 -7.88 -21.49 -7.09
CA GLN A 365 -7.33 -20.80 -5.93
C GLN A 365 -5.82 -20.69 -6.10
N ASN A 366 -5.32 -19.46 -6.15
CA ASN A 366 -3.89 -19.13 -6.17
C ASN A 366 -3.48 -18.73 -4.74
N CYS A 367 -2.49 -19.43 -4.17
CA CYS A 367 -1.86 -19.09 -2.90
C CYS A 367 -0.35 -18.81 -3.09
N GLY A 368 -0.02 -17.94 -4.06
CA GLY A 368 1.31 -17.89 -4.69
C GLY A 368 1.45 -19.07 -5.66
N ASP A 369 2.61 -19.72 -5.68
CA ASP A 369 2.86 -20.85 -6.59
C ASP A 369 2.07 -22.14 -6.25
N ASP A 370 1.29 -22.15 -5.17
CA ASP A 370 0.39 -23.26 -4.79
C ASP A 370 -1.00 -23.03 -5.40
N HIS A 371 -1.18 -23.52 -6.62
CA HIS A 371 -2.43 -23.44 -7.36
C HIS A 371 -3.28 -24.70 -7.17
N THR A 372 -4.49 -24.54 -6.65
CA THR A 372 -5.48 -25.61 -6.61
C THR A 372 -6.61 -25.33 -7.61
N ARG A 373 -6.84 -26.28 -8.53
CA ARG A 373 -7.85 -26.16 -9.60
C ARG A 373 -8.94 -27.20 -9.45
N ILE A 374 -10.17 -26.77 -9.71
CA ILE A 374 -11.32 -27.64 -9.93
C ILE A 374 -11.83 -27.35 -11.34
N ILE A 375 -11.93 -28.39 -12.16
CA ILE A 375 -12.23 -28.30 -13.60
C ILE A 375 -13.49 -29.13 -13.85
N SER A 376 -14.46 -28.60 -14.59
CA SER A 376 -15.69 -29.31 -14.92
C SER A 376 -15.41 -30.62 -15.70
N ASP A 377 -16.11 -31.71 -15.34
CA ASP A 377 -16.01 -33.02 -16.01
C ASP A 377 -16.61 -33.03 -17.42
N GLU A 378 -17.50 -32.08 -17.74
CA GLU A 378 -18.13 -31.94 -19.04
C GLU A 378 -17.81 -30.59 -19.69
N ASP A 379 -17.95 -30.60 -21.02
CA ASP A 379 -17.90 -29.41 -21.87
C ASP A 379 -19.06 -28.48 -21.54
N LEU A 380 -18.79 -27.19 -21.45
CA LEU A 380 -19.82 -26.21 -21.15
C LEU A 380 -20.82 -26.08 -22.32
N PRO A 381 -22.11 -25.82 -22.05
CA PRO A 381 -23.07 -25.36 -23.05
C PRO A 381 -22.78 -23.93 -23.53
N THR A 382 -23.35 -23.53 -24.67
CA THR A 382 -23.23 -22.14 -25.17
C THR A 382 -23.91 -21.14 -24.23
N ARG A 383 -25.00 -21.53 -23.57
CA ARG A 383 -25.66 -20.75 -22.52
C ARG A 383 -25.81 -21.63 -21.30
N ALA A 384 -25.32 -21.17 -20.16
CA ALA A 384 -25.32 -21.95 -18.92
C ALA A 384 -25.40 -21.04 -17.71
N SER A 385 -25.98 -21.57 -16.64
CA SER A 385 -25.81 -21.03 -15.28
C SER A 385 -24.69 -21.81 -14.61
N VAL A 386 -23.56 -21.16 -14.34
CA VAL A 386 -22.38 -21.77 -13.74
C VAL A 386 -22.23 -21.31 -12.30
N GLU A 387 -21.77 -22.20 -11.43
CA GLU A 387 -21.55 -21.88 -10.02
C GLU A 387 -20.32 -22.59 -9.48
N PHE A 388 -19.55 -21.86 -8.68
CA PHE A 388 -18.59 -22.43 -7.75
C PHE A 388 -19.08 -22.22 -6.32
N SER A 389 -19.13 -23.29 -5.53
CA SER A 389 -19.45 -23.22 -4.11
C SER A 389 -18.29 -23.76 -3.27
N PHE A 390 -17.85 -22.97 -2.30
CA PHE A 390 -16.86 -23.37 -1.30
C PHE A 390 -17.51 -23.58 0.06
N THR A 391 -17.28 -24.74 0.66
CA THR A 391 -17.65 -25.03 2.05
C THR A 391 -16.40 -25.15 2.90
N LYS A 392 -16.26 -24.26 3.87
CA LYS A 392 -15.19 -24.28 4.87
C LYS A 392 -15.29 -25.54 5.72
N THR A 393 -14.19 -26.30 5.80
CA THR A 393 -14.09 -27.49 6.66
C THR A 393 -13.04 -27.36 7.75
N GLY A 394 -12.25 -26.29 7.70
CA GLY A 394 -11.28 -25.90 8.71
C GLY A 394 -10.73 -24.50 8.42
N GLU A 395 -9.75 -24.07 9.20
CA GLU A 395 -9.07 -22.81 8.96
C GLU A 395 -8.33 -22.84 7.61
N ASN A 396 -8.65 -21.85 6.77
CA ASN A 396 -8.07 -21.62 5.45
C ASN A 396 -8.11 -22.85 4.54
N ARG A 397 -9.17 -23.68 4.66
CA ARG A 397 -9.34 -24.91 3.86
C ARG A 397 -10.79 -25.35 3.77
N GLY A 398 -11.12 -26.12 2.74
CA GLY A 398 -12.48 -26.61 2.54
C GLY A 398 -12.64 -27.51 1.32
N VAL A 399 -13.88 -27.60 0.86
CA VAL A 399 -14.26 -28.36 -0.34
C VAL A 399 -14.93 -27.42 -1.31
N GLY A 400 -14.47 -27.46 -2.56
CA GLY A 400 -15.07 -26.74 -3.68
C GLY A 400 -15.93 -27.66 -4.54
N VAL A 401 -17.04 -27.14 -5.05
CA VAL A 401 -17.92 -27.84 -5.99
C VAL A 401 -18.24 -26.89 -7.15
N LEU A 402 -18.08 -27.40 -8.37
CA LEU A 402 -18.56 -26.74 -9.58
C LEU A 402 -19.92 -27.32 -9.98
N THR A 403 -20.86 -26.45 -10.31
CA THR A 403 -22.13 -26.86 -10.91
C THR A 403 -22.40 -26.13 -12.22
N VAL A 404 -23.07 -26.81 -13.14
CA VAL A 404 -23.54 -26.29 -14.43
C VAL A 404 -25.02 -26.62 -14.54
N ASP A 405 -25.86 -25.58 -14.71
CA ASP A 405 -27.32 -25.67 -14.73
C ASP A 405 -27.90 -26.43 -13.51
N GLY A 406 -27.29 -26.22 -12.34
CA GLY A 406 -27.69 -26.82 -11.08
C GLY A 406 -27.30 -28.29 -10.91
N ARG A 407 -26.48 -28.85 -11.81
CA ARG A 407 -25.91 -30.20 -11.68
C ARG A 407 -24.44 -30.11 -11.32
N GLU A 408 -24.03 -30.88 -10.33
CA GLU A 408 -22.61 -31.03 -10.00
C GLU A 408 -21.84 -31.54 -11.21
N SER A 409 -20.79 -30.80 -11.57
CA SER A 409 -19.91 -31.14 -12.68
C SER A 409 -18.50 -31.48 -12.22
N ALA A 410 -18.07 -31.04 -11.04
CA ALA A 410 -16.79 -31.43 -10.45
C ALA A 410 -16.76 -31.07 -8.96
N ARG A 411 -15.86 -31.73 -8.22
CA ARG A 411 -15.62 -31.52 -6.80
C ARG A 411 -14.15 -31.74 -6.48
N GLY A 412 -13.60 -30.93 -5.59
CA GLY A 412 -12.22 -31.07 -5.15
C GLY A 412 -11.99 -30.49 -3.76
N ASP A 413 -10.98 -31.01 -3.09
CA ASP A 413 -10.48 -30.41 -1.85
C ASP A 413 -9.70 -29.14 -2.18
N LEU A 414 -9.89 -28.10 -1.37
CA LEU A 414 -9.10 -26.87 -1.36
C LEU A 414 -8.27 -26.89 -0.07
N PRO A 415 -7.07 -27.47 -0.10
CA PRO A 415 -6.28 -27.72 1.11
C PRO A 415 -5.72 -26.44 1.73
N ARG A 416 -5.70 -25.35 0.95
CA ARG A 416 -5.20 -24.03 1.34
C ARG A 416 -6.03 -22.93 0.68
N MET A 417 -6.26 -21.87 1.44
CA MET A 417 -6.71 -20.55 1.01
C MET A 417 -5.84 -19.50 1.69
N LEU A 418 -5.81 -18.28 1.15
CA LEU A 418 -5.16 -17.15 1.81
C LEU A 418 -6.07 -16.62 2.93
N GLY A 419 -5.53 -16.58 4.15
CA GLY A 419 -6.24 -16.17 5.36
C GLY A 419 -5.79 -14.82 5.91
N GLY A 420 -4.52 -14.45 5.70
CA GLY A 420 -3.96 -13.18 6.15
C GLY A 420 -4.40 -12.06 5.21
N LEU A 421 -3.61 -11.83 4.16
CA LEU A 421 -3.98 -10.91 3.07
C LEU A 421 -4.28 -11.69 1.79
N PHE A 422 -5.42 -11.35 1.16
CA PHE A 422 -5.89 -12.00 -0.05
C PHE A 422 -5.17 -11.48 -1.30
N THR A 423 -5.13 -10.15 -1.48
CA THR A 423 -4.41 -9.42 -2.54
C THR A 423 -4.58 -7.90 -2.28
N ILE A 424 -3.87 -7.07 -3.05
CA ILE A 424 -4.14 -5.62 -3.16
C ILE A 424 -4.59 -5.22 -4.58
N GLU A 425 -4.56 -6.16 -5.53
CA GLU A 425 -4.83 -5.87 -6.95
C GLU A 425 -6.32 -5.67 -7.24
N GLY A 426 -7.23 -6.20 -6.43
CA GLY A 426 -8.69 -6.03 -6.59
C GLY A 426 -9.39 -7.09 -7.45
N LEU A 427 -10.62 -6.79 -7.86
CA LEU A 427 -11.56 -7.70 -8.50
C LEU A 427 -12.04 -7.16 -9.85
N ASP A 428 -12.03 -8.02 -10.86
CA ASP A 428 -12.51 -7.76 -12.21
C ASP A 428 -13.56 -8.79 -12.67
N VAL A 429 -14.45 -8.34 -13.56
CA VAL A 429 -15.51 -9.16 -14.17
C VAL A 429 -15.36 -9.19 -15.68
N GLY A 430 -15.38 -10.40 -16.25
CA GLY A 430 -15.31 -10.62 -17.70
C GLY A 430 -13.89 -10.53 -18.28
N GLN A 431 -12.89 -10.28 -17.45
CA GLN A 431 -11.46 -10.20 -17.76
C GLN A 431 -10.68 -10.16 -16.44
N ASP A 432 -9.37 -10.28 -16.52
CA ASP A 432 -8.43 -10.11 -15.41
C ASP A 432 -7.41 -9.04 -15.79
N THR A 433 -7.62 -7.79 -15.37
CA THR A 433 -6.94 -6.64 -16.02
C THR A 433 -5.55 -6.33 -15.49
N ALA A 434 -5.19 -6.90 -14.34
CA ALA A 434 -3.92 -6.68 -13.66
C ALA A 434 -2.92 -7.80 -14.03
N THR A 435 -2.27 -8.42 -13.04
CA THR A 435 -1.48 -9.64 -13.28
C THR A 435 -2.38 -10.88 -13.25
N PRO A 436 -2.13 -11.90 -14.08
CA PRO A 436 -3.04 -13.04 -14.17
C PRO A 436 -3.06 -13.85 -12.86
N VAL A 437 -4.25 -14.13 -12.34
CA VAL A 437 -4.41 -15.01 -11.17
C VAL A 437 -3.96 -16.44 -11.46
N SER A 438 -4.05 -16.89 -12.71
CA SER A 438 -3.74 -18.25 -13.14
C SER A 438 -2.58 -18.28 -14.14
N ASP A 439 -1.70 -19.27 -14.00
CA ASP A 439 -0.69 -19.59 -15.04
C ASP A 439 -1.29 -20.21 -16.31
N GLN A 440 -2.61 -20.46 -16.32
CA GLN A 440 -3.32 -21.01 -17.46
C GLN A 440 -3.73 -19.93 -18.47
N TYR A 441 -3.55 -18.63 -18.21
CA TYR A 441 -3.86 -17.61 -19.22
C TYR A 441 -2.97 -16.36 -19.06
N GLU A 442 -2.99 -15.50 -20.07
CA GLU A 442 -2.38 -14.18 -20.02
C GLU A 442 -3.47 -13.11 -19.85
N ALA A 443 -3.27 -12.17 -18.95
CA ALA A 443 -4.13 -11.00 -18.80
C ALA A 443 -4.22 -10.19 -20.13
N PRO A 444 -5.40 -9.68 -20.54
CA PRO A 444 -6.62 -9.62 -19.76
C PRO A 444 -7.55 -10.84 -19.86
N PHE A 445 -7.20 -11.86 -20.66
CA PHE A 445 -8.02 -13.04 -20.97
C PHE A 445 -9.55 -12.78 -21.02
N PRO A 446 -10.01 -11.88 -21.92
CA PRO A 446 -11.38 -11.39 -21.89
C PRO A 446 -12.38 -12.49 -22.27
N PHE A 447 -13.51 -12.51 -21.58
CA PHE A 447 -14.60 -13.45 -21.82
C PHE A 447 -15.22 -13.27 -23.20
N SER A 448 -15.18 -14.34 -24.00
CA SER A 448 -15.76 -14.40 -25.33
C SER A 448 -17.27 -14.70 -25.24
N GLY A 449 -18.03 -13.63 -25.00
CA GLY A 449 -19.48 -13.65 -24.87
C GLY A 449 -20.02 -12.60 -23.91
N ALA A 450 -21.19 -12.88 -23.36
CA ALA A 450 -21.87 -12.03 -22.39
C ALA A 450 -21.98 -12.74 -21.03
N ILE A 451 -21.76 -11.99 -19.96
CA ILE A 451 -22.06 -12.39 -18.58
C ILE A 451 -23.28 -11.59 -18.15
N GLU A 452 -24.44 -12.26 -18.08
CA GLU A 452 -25.74 -11.63 -17.83
C GLU A 452 -25.88 -11.22 -16.36
N SER A 453 -25.30 -11.99 -15.45
CA SER A 453 -25.22 -11.65 -14.03
C SER A 453 -24.06 -12.39 -13.35
N ILE A 454 -23.49 -11.78 -12.31
CA ILE A 454 -22.68 -12.48 -11.30
C ILE A 454 -23.24 -12.14 -9.93
N VAL A 455 -23.52 -13.18 -9.15
CA VAL A 455 -23.94 -13.04 -7.75
C VAL A 455 -22.97 -13.83 -6.88
N ILE A 456 -22.41 -13.15 -5.89
CA ILE A 456 -21.56 -13.77 -4.87
C ILE A 456 -22.28 -13.71 -3.53
N GLU A 457 -22.46 -14.86 -2.91
CA GLU A 457 -23.03 -14.99 -1.58
C GLU A 457 -21.96 -15.49 -0.63
N VAL A 458 -21.91 -14.92 0.56
CA VAL A 458 -20.94 -15.27 1.60
C VAL A 458 -21.67 -15.57 2.91
N ASP A 459 -21.27 -16.64 3.58
CA ASP A 459 -21.91 -17.11 4.81
C ASP A 459 -21.34 -16.38 6.04
N ASP A 460 -22.00 -16.45 7.19
CA ASP A 460 -21.55 -15.80 8.44
C ASP A 460 -20.61 -16.71 9.26
N ASP A 461 -19.62 -17.32 8.58
CA ASP A 461 -18.67 -18.29 9.16
C ASP A 461 -17.19 -17.85 9.03
N GLN A 462 -17.00 -16.58 8.69
CA GLN A 462 -15.67 -15.97 8.59
C GLN A 462 -15.04 -15.87 9.99
N ALA A 463 -13.82 -16.36 10.09
CA ALA A 463 -13.01 -16.22 11.30
C ALA A 463 -11.63 -15.72 10.87
N LEU A 464 -11.42 -14.42 10.92
CA LEU A 464 -10.09 -13.83 10.74
C LEU A 464 -9.55 -13.49 12.12
N ASP A 465 -8.27 -13.73 12.32
CA ASP A 465 -7.56 -13.31 13.54
C ASP A 465 -6.71 -12.08 13.21
N PRO A 466 -7.14 -10.87 13.62
CA PRO A 466 -6.38 -9.66 13.36
C PRO A 466 -4.96 -9.69 13.96
N ALA A 467 -4.75 -10.45 15.03
CA ALA A 467 -3.42 -10.60 15.63
C ALA A 467 -2.48 -11.39 14.71
N GLN A 468 -2.97 -12.39 13.98
CA GLN A 468 -2.13 -13.17 13.06
C GLN A 468 -1.53 -12.31 11.94
N LEU A 469 -2.30 -11.38 11.36
CA LEU A 469 -1.76 -10.51 10.31
C LEU A 469 -0.81 -9.46 10.90
N ALA A 470 -1.11 -8.94 12.09
CA ALA A 470 -0.19 -8.02 12.78
C ALA A 470 1.14 -8.71 13.14
N GLU A 471 1.11 -9.95 13.63
CA GLU A 471 2.30 -10.76 13.89
C GLU A 471 3.05 -11.09 12.59
N ALA A 472 2.35 -11.36 11.49
CA ALA A 472 2.97 -11.60 10.19
C ALA A 472 3.62 -10.34 9.61
N GLU A 473 3.00 -9.17 9.82
CA GLU A 473 3.53 -7.86 9.44
C GLU A 473 4.76 -7.51 10.28
N GLU A 474 4.69 -7.69 11.60
CA GLU A 474 5.82 -7.50 12.51
C GLU A 474 6.97 -8.47 12.20
N ALA A 475 6.68 -9.73 11.88
CA ALA A 475 7.72 -10.68 11.47
C ALA A 475 8.38 -10.32 10.12
N GLN A 476 7.71 -9.51 9.30
CA GLN A 476 8.26 -8.97 8.06
C GLN A 476 8.96 -7.62 8.23
N GLN A 477 8.94 -6.99 9.41
CA GLN A 477 9.59 -5.69 9.69
C GLN A 477 10.79 -5.86 10.64
#